data_AF-A0A075IAJ9-F1
#
_entry.id   AF-A0A075IAJ9-F1
#
_cell.length_a   1.000
_cell.length_b   1.000
_cell.length_c   1.000
_cell.angle_alpha   90.00
_cell.angle_beta   90.00
_cell.angle_gamma   90.00
#
_symmetry.space_group_name_H-M   'P 1'
#
loop_
_entity.id
_entity.type
_entity.pdbx_description
1 polymer ?
#
loop_
_entity_poly.entity_id
_entity_poly.type
_entity_poly.pdbx_seq_one_letter_code
_entity_poly.pdbx_strand_id
1 'polypeptide(L)'
;MRRSLAIRMKRLLEKHGRKGYLLALDHISPDLIDFYPVDAYVNTACPRIAIDDSVRYAKPLITPYELEVALGEKKWETGYQFDEIP
;
A
#
# COMPACT_ATOMS: atom_id res chain seq x y z
N MET A 1 -0.76 -12.22 7.18
CA MET A 1 -0.11 -10.89 7.31
C MET A 1 1.28 -10.91 6.67
N ARG A 2 1.53 -10.12 5.61
CA ARG A 2 2.85 -10.04 4.95
C ARG A 2 3.79 -9.06 5.66
N ARG A 3 4.14 -9.34 6.93
CA ARG A 3 4.91 -8.42 7.80
C ARG A 3 6.24 -7.96 7.19
N SER A 4 7.01 -8.88 6.61
CA SER A 4 8.30 -8.55 5.99
C SER A 4 8.15 -7.55 4.83
N LEU A 5 7.09 -7.70 4.04
CA LEU A 5 6.77 -6.78 2.96
C LEU A 5 6.39 -5.39 3.50
N ALA A 6 5.55 -5.33 4.54
CA ALA A 6 5.19 -4.06 5.19
C ALA A 6 6.41 -3.30 5.71
N ILE A 7 7.35 -4.00 6.36
CA ILE A 7 8.62 -3.41 6.83
C ILE A 7 9.46 -2.92 5.64
N ARG A 8 9.52 -3.68 4.55
CA ARG A 8 10.22 -3.27 3.31
C ARG A 8 9.61 -1.98 2.74
N MET A 9 8.28 -1.89 2.65
CA MET A 9 7.58 -0.69 2.16
C MET A 9 7.85 0.54 3.04
N LYS A 10 7.84 0.38 4.37
CA LYS A 10 8.21 1.47 5.29
C LYS A 10 9.63 1.97 5.06
N ARG A 11 10.60 1.05 4.94
CA ARG A 11 12.01 1.42 4.65
C ARG A 11 12.15 2.13 3.30
N LEU A 12 11.36 1.70 2.30
CA LEU A 12 11.37 2.32 0.98
C LEU A 12 10.84 3.77 1.04
N LEU A 13 9.75 4.01 1.77
CA LEU A 13 9.25 5.36 2.03
C LEU A 13 10.31 6.23 2.71
N GLU A 14 10.96 5.72 3.75
CA GLU A 14 12.00 6.45 4.50
C GLU A 14 13.20 6.81 3.63
N LYS A 15 13.64 5.89 2.75
CA LYS A 15 14.72 6.13 1.77
C LYS A 15 14.40 7.32 0.84
N HIS A 16 13.12 7.52 0.52
CA HIS A 16 12.63 8.61 -0.32
C HIS A 16 12.18 9.84 0.47
N GLY A 17 12.57 9.95 1.75
CA GLY A 17 12.24 11.10 2.60
C GLY A 17 10.77 11.22 2.98
N ARG A 18 9.98 10.14 2.84
CA ARG A 18 8.56 10.10 3.21
C ARG A 18 8.39 9.41 4.58
N LYS A 19 7.36 9.84 5.32
CA LYS A 19 7.00 9.20 6.60
C LYS A 19 6.13 7.98 6.33
N GLY A 20 6.46 6.85 6.98
CA GLY A 20 5.70 5.60 6.88
C GLY A 20 5.35 5.03 8.25
N TYR A 21 4.09 4.62 8.42
CA TYR A 21 3.58 4.00 9.65
C TYR A 21 3.08 2.59 9.34
N LEU A 22 3.29 1.66 10.27
CA LEU A 22 2.77 0.30 10.14
C LEU A 22 1.43 0.22 10.87
N LEU A 23 0.39 -0.15 10.14
CA LEU A 23 -0.93 -0.47 10.69
C LEU A 23 -1.14 -1.99 10.60
N ALA A 24 -1.54 -2.59 11.72
CA ALA A 24 -1.88 -4.00 11.80
C ALA A 24 -3.34 -4.11 12.25
N LEU A 25 -4.18 -4.69 11.40
CA LEU A 25 -5.60 -4.87 11.61
C LEU A 25 -5.98 -6.28 11.15
N ASP A 26 -6.97 -6.87 11.80
CA ASP A 26 -7.51 -8.18 11.42
C ASP A 26 -8.51 -8.03 10.25
N HIS A 27 -9.31 -6.97 10.30
CA HIS A 27 -10.25 -6.57 9.26
C HIS A 27 -9.98 -5.12 8.86
N ILE A 28 -10.12 -4.84 7.56
CA ILE A 28 -9.92 -3.52 6.99
C ILE A 28 -11.24 -3.02 6.39
N SER A 29 -11.63 -1.82 6.79
CA SER A 29 -12.80 -1.11 6.28
C SER A 29 -12.53 0.40 6.32
N PRO A 30 -13.26 1.21 5.53
CA PRO A 30 -13.12 2.66 5.54
C PRO A 30 -13.26 3.26 6.94
N ASP A 31 -14.25 2.80 7.72
CA ASP A 31 -14.51 3.29 9.08
C ASP A 31 -13.34 3.09 10.06
N LEU A 32 -12.48 2.10 9.80
CA LEU A 32 -11.35 1.75 10.66
C LEU A 32 -10.06 2.48 10.30
N ILE A 33 -9.95 3.02 9.08
CA ILE A 33 -8.69 3.59 8.60
C ILE A 33 -8.79 5.03 8.11
N ASP A 34 -9.96 5.51 7.65
CA ASP A 34 -10.04 6.80 6.95
C ASP A 34 -9.69 8.01 7.84
N PHE A 35 -9.77 7.86 9.17
CA PHE A 35 -9.42 8.92 10.13
C PHE A 35 -7.92 9.13 10.32
N TYR A 36 -7.04 8.20 9.90
CA TYR A 36 -5.59 8.36 10.12
C TYR A 36 -5.04 9.53 9.29
N PRO A 37 -4.21 10.41 9.86
CA PRO A 37 -3.70 11.60 9.16
C PRO A 37 -2.53 11.23 8.22
N VAL A 38 -2.84 10.47 7.17
CA VAL A 38 -1.90 10.06 6.11
C VAL A 38 -2.47 10.40 4.74
N ASP A 39 -1.58 10.56 3.76
CA ASP A 39 -1.96 10.94 2.40
C ASP A 39 -2.43 9.73 1.57
N ALA A 40 -1.94 8.54 1.88
CA ALA A 40 -2.26 7.29 1.19
C ALA A 40 -1.96 6.07 2.07
N TYR A 41 -2.53 4.93 1.71
CA TYR A 41 -2.28 3.63 2.31
C TYR A 41 -1.62 2.68 1.31
N VAL A 42 -0.70 1.85 1.80
CA VAL A 42 -0.09 0.77 1.03
C VAL A 42 -0.59 -0.55 1.58
N ASN A 43 -1.37 -1.28 0.79
CA ASN A 43 -1.96 -2.54 1.19
C ASN A 43 -0.95 -3.70 1.08
N THR A 44 -0.55 -4.27 2.21
CA THR A 44 0.24 -5.51 2.27
C THR A 44 -0.56 -6.72 2.77
N ALA A 45 -1.89 -6.61 2.84
CA ALA A 45 -2.80 -7.68 3.24
C ALA A 45 -3.27 -8.47 2.00
N CYS A 46 -4.58 -8.72 1.86
CA CYS A 46 -5.15 -9.36 0.67
C CYS A 46 -5.01 -8.42 -0.55
N PRO A 47 -4.34 -8.84 -1.64
CA PRO A 47 -4.07 -7.97 -2.79
C PRO A 47 -5.33 -7.37 -3.42
N ARG A 48 -6.43 -8.13 -3.40
CA ARG A 48 -7.71 -7.73 -3.97
C ARG A 48 -8.29 -6.47 -3.35
N ILE A 49 -7.99 -6.14 -2.08
CA ILE A 49 -8.57 -4.97 -1.42
C ILE A 49 -8.14 -3.66 -2.11
N ALA A 50 -6.88 -3.57 -2.55
CA ALA A 50 -6.37 -2.37 -3.22
C ALA A 50 -6.89 -2.24 -4.67
N ILE A 51 -7.51 -3.28 -5.20
CA ILE A 51 -8.00 -3.33 -6.59
C ILE A 51 -9.53 -3.22 -6.58
N ASP A 52 -10.19 -4.22 -5.98
CA ASP A 52 -11.64 -4.39 -5.96
C ASP A 52 -12.34 -3.37 -5.04
N ASP A 53 -11.77 -3.10 -3.87
CA ASP A 53 -12.41 -2.30 -2.81
C ASP A 53 -11.89 -0.85 -2.76
N SER A 54 -10.96 -0.48 -3.63
CA SER A 54 -10.28 0.82 -3.63
C SER A 54 -11.25 2.01 -3.61
N VAL A 55 -12.35 1.92 -4.36
CA VAL A 55 -13.39 2.96 -4.48
C VAL A 55 -14.15 3.24 -3.17
N ARG A 56 -14.04 2.36 -2.17
CA ARG A 56 -14.72 2.50 -0.88
C ARG A 56 -13.95 3.41 0.08
N TYR A 57 -12.66 3.62 -0.14
CA TYR A 57 -11.78 4.35 0.78
C TYR A 57 -11.65 5.81 0.36
N ALA A 58 -11.69 6.73 1.32
CA ALA A 58 -11.57 8.15 1.03
C ALA A 58 -10.16 8.56 0.56
N LYS A 59 -9.15 7.75 0.88
CA LYS A 59 -7.73 7.98 0.54
C LYS A 59 -7.23 6.88 -0.38
N PRO A 60 -6.25 7.18 -1.26
CA PRO A 60 -5.65 6.17 -2.12
C PRO A 60 -5.18 4.95 -1.34
N LEU A 61 -5.67 3.78 -1.71
CA LEU A 61 -5.24 2.48 -1.19
C LEU A 61 -4.56 1.72 -2.31
N ILE A 62 -3.22 1.72 -2.31
CA ILE A 62 -2.40 1.21 -3.41
C ILE A 62 -1.68 -0.09 -3.04
N THR A 63 -1.27 -0.83 -4.06
CA THR A 63 -0.43 -2.03 -3.92
C THR A 63 1.05 -1.68 -3.71
N PRO A 64 1.89 -2.64 -3.29
CA PRO A 64 3.33 -2.45 -3.19
C PRO A 64 4.01 -2.09 -4.52
N TYR A 65 3.54 -2.65 -5.63
CA TYR A 65 4.09 -2.33 -6.96
C TYR A 65 3.80 -0.87 -7.33
N GLU A 66 2.57 -0.42 -7.11
CA GLU A 66 2.18 0.96 -7.41
C GLU A 66 2.93 1.97 -6.54
N LEU A 67 3.26 1.62 -5.29
CA LEU A 67 4.15 2.44 -4.45
C LEU A 67 5.55 2.56 -5.09
N GLU A 68 6.13 1.44 -5.53
CA GLU A 68 7.45 1.45 -6.19
C GLU A 68 7.44 2.33 -7.44
N VAL A 69 6.35 2.32 -8.21
CA VAL A 69 6.19 3.22 -9.36
C VAL A 69 6.04 4.69 -8.91
N ALA A 70 5.22 4.97 -7.90
CA ALA A 70 5.02 6.32 -7.35
C ALA A 70 6.28 6.92 -6.70
N LEU A 71 7.27 6.08 -6.37
CA LEU A 71 8.59 6.46 -5.87
C LEU A 71 9.67 6.48 -6.97
N GLY A 72 9.33 6.10 -8.21
CA GLY A 72 10.28 6.03 -9.32
C GLY A 72 11.27 4.86 -9.27
N GLU A 73 11.03 3.86 -8.41
CA GLU A 73 11.81 2.61 -8.36
C GLU A 73 11.41 1.66 -9.49
N LYS A 74 10.17 1.81 -10.01
CA LYS A 74 9.63 1.10 -11.16
C LYS A 74 8.92 2.05 -12.11
N LYS A 75 8.59 1.54 -13.29
CA LYS A 75 8.00 2.29 -14.41
C LYS A 75 6.81 1.52 -14.98
N TRP A 76 5.68 2.20 -15.21
CA TRP A 76 4.49 1.57 -15.79
C TRP A 76 4.77 0.93 -17.16
N GLU A 77 5.69 1.54 -17.91
CA GLU A 77 6.13 1.11 -19.24
C GLU A 77 6.82 -0.25 -19.23
N THR A 78 7.29 -0.70 -18.05
CA THR A 78 7.87 -2.05 -17.88
C THR A 78 6.82 -3.14 -17.70
N GLY A 79 5.54 -2.78 -17.72
CA GLY A 79 4.40 -3.67 -17.54
C GLY A 79 3.91 -3.69 -16.09
N TYR A 80 2.63 -3.35 -15.91
CA TYR A 80 1.95 -3.42 -14.61
C TYR A 80 2.02 -4.84 -14.05
N GLN A 81 2.38 -4.96 -12.76
CA GLN A 81 2.40 -6.25 -12.06
C GLN A 81 1.28 -6.28 -11.03
N PHE A 82 0.41 -7.29 -11.13
CA PHE A 82 -0.56 -7.56 -10.08
C PHE A 82 0.16 -8.05 -8.82
N ASP A 83 -0.35 -7.61 -7.68
CA ASP A 83 0.15 -8.07 -6.39
C ASP A 83 -0.38 -9.48 -6.11
N GLU A 84 0.52 -10.43 -5.86
CA GLU A 84 0.22 -11.84 -5.66
C GLU A 84 0.78 -12.32 -4.31
N ILE A 85 0.14 -13.34 -3.74
CA ILE A 85 0.65 -14.05 -2.56
C ILE A 85 0.99 -15.48 -3.02
N PRO A 86 2.28 -15.88 -3.02
CA PRO A 86 2.67 -17.24 -3.30
C PRO A 86 2.26 -18.21 -2.17
#